data_AF-A0A8B8RWE0-F1
#
_entry.id   AF-A0A8B8RWE0-F1
#
_cell.length_a   1.000
_cell.length_b   1.000
_cell.length_c   1.000
_cell.angle_alpha   90.00
_cell.angle_beta   90.00
_cell.angle_gamma   90.00
#
_symmetry.space_group_name_H-M   'P 1'
#
loop_
_entity.id
_entity.type
_entity.pdbx_description
1 polymer ?
#
loop_
_entity_poly.entity_id
_entity_poly.type
_entity_poly.pdbx_seq_one_letter_code
_entity_poly.pdbx_strand_id
1 'polypeptide(L)'
;MSWAQAILLARGLSRGWGGICGTALTGAPFSQVPPQALRSLHCSTAAHRPDSSLVPCPPKPPRRPVKALARHEELFRQAPDAAQDKASFVRAVQNFTQHNVHKRGHIDFIYLALRKMREYGVERDLAVYNLLLDIFPKEVFRPRSIIQKIFIHYPRQQECGIAVLEQMENHGVMPNKETEFLLIQIFGRKSYPMLKLVRMKLWFTRFKNINPFPVPRDLPQDPIDLARLALRHMEPNLSARVTIYQMPLPKDATDAADPTEPHIVGSGGDSRGVEPLLPDAARPGLREEWLG
;
A
#
# COMPACT_ATOMS: atom_id res chain seq x y z
N MET A 1 17.81 -37.45 -44.53
CA MET A 1 16.39 -37.61 -44.15
C MET A 1 15.92 -36.31 -43.51
N SER A 2 14.87 -35.73 -44.08
CA SER A 2 14.52 -34.31 -44.03
C SER A 2 13.61 -33.97 -42.85
N TRP A 3 13.96 -32.93 -42.09
CA TRP A 3 13.22 -32.39 -40.93
C TRP A 3 11.99 -31.54 -41.34
N ALA A 4 11.28 -31.95 -42.39
CA ALA A 4 10.19 -31.17 -43.00
C ALA A 4 8.77 -31.65 -42.61
N GLN A 5 8.62 -32.55 -41.63
CA GLN A 5 7.30 -33.14 -41.30
C GLN A 5 6.72 -32.83 -39.92
N ALA A 6 7.31 -31.92 -39.14
CA ALA A 6 6.75 -31.51 -37.84
C ALA A 6 6.09 -30.12 -37.84
N ILE A 7 5.96 -29.47 -39.00
CA ILE A 7 5.33 -28.14 -39.14
C ILE A 7 4.02 -28.30 -39.91
N LEU A 8 2.98 -28.89 -39.30
CA LEU A 8 1.63 -28.88 -39.89
C LEU A 8 0.48 -29.14 -38.89
N LEU A 9 0.58 -28.71 -37.62
CA LEU A 9 -0.56 -28.76 -36.67
C LEU A 9 -0.70 -27.56 -35.71
N ALA A 10 -0.25 -26.36 -36.09
CA ALA A 10 -0.60 -25.14 -35.35
C ALA A 10 -0.57 -23.87 -36.24
N ARG A 11 -1.44 -23.83 -37.25
CA ARG A 11 -1.86 -22.58 -37.89
C ARG A 11 -3.36 -22.40 -37.66
N GLY A 12 -3.69 -21.30 -36.99
CA GLY A 12 -5.04 -20.94 -36.53
C GLY A 12 -5.01 -20.89 -35.00
N LEU A 13 -4.96 -19.74 -34.32
CA LEU A 13 -5.70 -18.51 -34.56
C LEU A 13 -4.87 -17.32 -34.05
N SER A 14 -4.55 -16.41 -34.96
CA SER A 14 -4.29 -15.01 -34.63
C SER A 14 -5.46 -14.21 -35.18
N ARG A 15 -6.20 -13.49 -34.33
CA ARG A 15 -6.76 -12.13 -34.54
C ARG A 15 -7.91 -11.86 -33.57
N GLY A 16 -7.88 -10.65 -32.99
CA GLY A 16 -9.09 -9.90 -32.65
C GLY A 16 -9.48 -9.89 -31.17
N TRP A 17 -8.84 -9.04 -30.35
CA TRP A 17 -9.54 -8.43 -29.22
C TRP A 17 -10.01 -7.05 -29.65
N GLY A 18 -11.14 -7.04 -30.36
CA GLY A 18 -11.92 -5.83 -30.65
C GLY A 18 -13.07 -5.77 -29.66
N GLY A 19 -13.23 -4.63 -28.99
CA GLY A 19 -14.34 -4.38 -28.08
C GLY A 19 -15.67 -4.27 -28.81
N ILE A 20 -16.77 -4.46 -28.07
CA ILE A 20 -18.10 -4.07 -28.53
C ILE A 20 -18.91 -3.59 -27.30
N CYS A 21 -19.42 -2.36 -27.42
CA CYS A 21 -20.47 -1.77 -26.59
C CYS A 21 -21.79 -2.57 -26.69
N GLY A 22 -22.67 -2.37 -25.72
CA GLY A 22 -23.94 -3.11 -25.62
C GLY A 22 -24.99 -2.76 -26.67
N THR A 23 -25.98 -3.64 -26.77
CA THR A 23 -27.37 -3.35 -27.13
C THR A 23 -28.28 -4.41 -26.51
N ALA A 24 -29.43 -3.95 -26.03
CA ALA A 24 -30.46 -4.70 -25.33
C ALA A 24 -31.13 -5.77 -26.20
N LEU A 25 -31.53 -6.89 -25.59
CA LEU A 25 -32.62 -7.75 -26.05
C LEU A 25 -33.39 -8.32 -24.85
N THR A 26 -34.65 -7.91 -24.82
CA THR A 26 -35.85 -8.44 -24.17
C THR A 26 -35.91 -9.94 -23.87
N GLY A 27 -36.25 -10.26 -22.61
CA GLY A 27 -37.40 -11.08 -22.22
C GLY A 27 -37.44 -12.58 -22.58
N ALA A 28 -37.11 -13.44 -21.60
CA ALA A 28 -37.73 -14.76 -21.41
C ALA A 28 -37.63 -15.16 -19.92
N PRO A 29 -38.60 -15.92 -19.37
CA PRO A 29 -38.82 -16.00 -17.92
C PRO A 29 -37.91 -17.01 -17.22
N PHE A 30 -37.40 -16.63 -16.06
CA PHE A 30 -36.59 -17.47 -15.19
C PHE A 30 -37.45 -18.60 -14.58
N SER A 31 -37.00 -19.84 -14.74
CA SER A 31 -37.56 -21.01 -14.07
C SER A 31 -37.30 -20.91 -12.56
N GLN A 32 -38.38 -20.81 -11.79
CA GLN A 32 -38.34 -20.79 -10.32
C GLN A 32 -38.16 -22.21 -9.79
N VAL A 33 -37.00 -22.50 -9.20
CA VAL A 33 -36.78 -23.68 -8.36
C VAL A 33 -37.06 -23.29 -6.91
N PRO A 34 -37.86 -24.05 -6.13
CA PRO A 34 -38.24 -23.68 -4.78
C PRO A 34 -37.04 -23.77 -3.80
N PRO A 35 -37.01 -22.96 -2.73
CA PRO A 35 -35.91 -22.95 -1.79
C PRO A 35 -36.00 -24.18 -0.88
N GLN A 36 -35.07 -25.12 -1.03
CA GLN A 36 -34.86 -26.16 -0.03
C GLN A 36 -34.15 -25.57 1.18
N ALA A 37 -34.72 -25.86 2.36
CA ALA A 37 -34.33 -25.34 3.66
C ALA A 37 -32.84 -25.54 3.97
N LEU A 38 -32.21 -24.45 4.43
CA LEU A 38 -30.85 -24.43 4.95
C LEU A 38 -30.79 -25.32 6.21
N ARG A 39 -30.16 -26.49 6.11
CA ARG A 39 -29.83 -27.31 7.28
C ARG A 39 -28.88 -26.52 8.18
N SER A 40 -29.25 -26.43 9.45
CA SER A 40 -28.52 -25.73 10.50
C SER A 40 -27.07 -26.20 10.60
N LEU A 41 -26.14 -25.26 10.46
CA LEU A 41 -24.75 -25.47 10.85
C LEU A 41 -24.64 -25.10 12.33
N HIS A 42 -24.53 -26.11 13.18
CA HIS A 42 -24.22 -25.94 14.60
C HIS A 42 -22.81 -25.34 14.73
N CYS A 43 -22.72 -24.12 15.28
CA CYS A 43 -21.47 -23.53 15.72
C CYS A 43 -21.04 -24.18 17.04
N SER A 44 -20.05 -25.06 16.99
CA SER A 44 -19.33 -25.48 18.19
C SER A 44 -18.37 -24.36 18.59
N THR A 45 -18.60 -23.76 19.77
CA THR A 45 -17.66 -22.85 20.43
C THR A 45 -16.42 -23.63 20.87
N ALA A 46 -15.37 -23.62 20.05
CA ALA A 46 -14.03 -24.02 20.45
C ALA A 46 -13.32 -22.80 21.07
N ALA A 47 -12.82 -22.97 22.29
CA ALA A 47 -12.07 -21.95 23.02
C ALA A 47 -10.86 -21.48 22.20
N HIS A 48 -10.80 -20.17 21.95
CA HIS A 48 -9.76 -19.48 21.21
C HIS A 48 -8.43 -19.56 21.99
N ARG A 49 -7.47 -20.36 21.54
CA ARG A 49 -6.05 -20.24 21.95
C ARG A 49 -5.37 -19.25 21.01
N PRO A 50 -4.82 -18.12 21.49
CA PRO A 50 -4.33 -17.06 20.62
C PRO A 50 -2.86 -17.27 20.23
N ASP A 51 -2.44 -18.47 19.80
CA ASP A 51 -1.01 -18.72 19.48
C ASP A 51 -0.75 -19.80 18.40
N SER A 52 -1.64 -20.00 17.44
CA SER A 52 -1.29 -20.79 16.24
C SER A 52 -1.69 -20.09 14.95
N SER A 53 -0.73 -19.37 14.38
CA SER A 53 -0.74 -19.00 12.96
C SER A 53 -0.84 -20.27 12.13
N LEU A 54 -2.04 -20.60 11.62
CA LEU A 54 -2.28 -21.68 10.66
C LEU A 54 -1.78 -21.36 9.23
N VAL A 55 -1.04 -20.26 9.06
CA VAL A 55 -0.30 -20.00 7.82
C VAL A 55 1.06 -20.68 7.94
N PRO A 56 1.39 -21.66 7.07
CA PRO A 56 2.75 -22.15 6.97
C PRO A 56 3.66 -20.97 6.63
N CYS A 57 4.58 -20.63 7.53
CA CYS A 57 5.65 -19.71 7.18
C CYS A 57 6.36 -20.26 5.92
N PRO A 58 6.64 -19.42 4.92
CA PRO A 58 7.48 -19.86 3.80
C PRO A 58 8.79 -20.43 4.36
N PRO A 59 9.31 -21.53 3.77
CA PRO A 59 10.52 -22.17 4.27
C PRO A 59 11.62 -21.11 4.36
N LYS A 60 12.20 -20.97 5.56
CA LYS A 60 13.34 -20.07 5.77
C LYS A 60 14.38 -20.42 4.71
N PRO A 61 14.89 -19.45 3.94
CA PRO A 61 15.88 -19.73 2.90
C PRO A 61 17.07 -20.47 3.53
N PRO A 62 17.71 -21.39 2.79
CA PRO A 62 18.81 -22.19 3.33
C PRO A 62 19.84 -21.27 4.00
N ARG A 63 20.19 -21.60 5.25
CA ARG A 63 21.18 -20.85 6.05
C ARG A 63 22.49 -20.82 5.27
N ARG A 64 22.76 -19.69 4.60
CA ARG A 64 24.02 -19.43 3.90
C ARG A 64 25.16 -19.32 4.92
N PRO A 65 26.42 -19.56 4.52
CA PRO A 65 27.56 -19.44 5.41
C PRO A 65 27.61 -18.06 6.06
N VAL A 66 27.55 -18.05 7.40
CA VAL A 66 27.51 -16.87 8.28
C VAL A 66 28.57 -15.82 7.91
N LYS A 67 29.73 -16.28 7.40
CA LYS A 67 30.86 -15.42 6.98
C LYS A 67 30.52 -14.43 5.86
N ALA A 68 29.65 -14.80 4.91
CA ALA A 68 29.29 -13.91 3.79
C ALA A 68 28.36 -12.78 4.25
N LEU A 69 27.47 -13.07 5.19
CA LEU A 69 26.60 -12.06 5.81
C LEU A 69 27.40 -11.14 6.73
N ALA A 70 28.31 -11.70 7.53
CA ALA A 70 29.17 -10.95 8.43
C ALA A 70 29.98 -9.83 7.74
N ARG A 71 30.44 -10.03 6.50
CA ARG A 71 31.12 -8.99 5.72
C ARG A 71 30.21 -7.80 5.38
N HIS A 72 28.95 -8.07 5.08
CA HIS A 72 27.97 -7.01 4.76
C HIS A 72 27.47 -6.33 6.02
N GLU A 73 27.39 -7.06 7.15
CA GLU A 73 27.04 -6.50 8.46
C GLU A 73 28.05 -5.45 8.93
N GLU A 74 29.33 -5.60 8.56
CA GLU A 74 30.35 -4.58 8.84
C GLU A 74 30.02 -3.22 8.22
N LEU A 75 29.42 -3.20 7.03
CA LEU A 75 29.06 -1.94 6.34
C LEU A 75 27.97 -1.17 7.08
N PHE A 76 27.15 -1.88 7.86
CA PHE A 76 26.10 -1.31 8.70
C PHE A 76 26.53 -1.16 10.16
N ARG A 77 27.76 -1.54 10.51
CA ARG A 77 28.30 -1.34 11.86
C ARG A 77 28.74 0.11 12.00
N GLN A 78 28.03 0.85 12.82
CA GLN A 78 28.41 2.20 13.23
C GLN A 78 29.11 2.16 14.60
N ALA A 79 29.87 3.23 14.89
CA ALA A 79 30.42 3.47 16.21
C ALA A 79 29.28 3.50 17.25
N PRO A 80 29.51 3.00 18.48
CA PRO A 80 28.46 2.73 19.46
C PRO A 80 27.60 3.96 19.86
N ASP A 81 28.07 5.18 19.60
CA ASP A 81 27.40 6.43 19.98
C ASP A 81 26.71 7.19 18.82
N ALA A 82 26.77 6.67 17.58
CA ALA A 82 26.13 7.33 16.45
C ALA A 82 24.65 6.92 16.34
N ALA A 83 23.75 7.91 16.34
CA ALA A 83 22.33 7.69 16.06
C ALA A 83 22.17 6.96 14.71
N GLN A 84 21.23 6.01 14.65
CA GLN A 84 20.94 5.23 13.45
C GLN A 84 20.21 6.11 12.43
N ASP A 85 20.96 6.97 11.77
CA ASP A 85 20.42 7.97 10.88
C ASP A 85 20.21 7.43 9.47
N LYS A 86 19.19 7.96 8.79
CA LYS A 86 18.95 7.75 7.35
C LYS A 86 20.21 7.97 6.51
N ALA A 87 21.02 8.98 6.85
CA ALA A 87 22.26 9.28 6.15
C ALA A 87 23.27 8.14 6.26
N SER A 88 23.40 7.52 7.44
CA SER A 88 24.29 6.39 7.67
C SER A 88 23.88 5.16 6.85
N PHE A 89 22.57 4.89 6.74
CA PHE A 89 22.06 3.82 5.88
C PHE A 89 22.43 4.05 4.40
N VAL A 90 22.19 5.27 3.90
CA VAL A 90 22.51 5.64 2.51
C VAL A 90 24.01 5.51 2.25
N ARG A 91 24.86 5.96 3.19
CA ARG A 91 26.32 5.79 3.11
C ARG A 91 26.72 4.32 3.06
N ALA A 92 26.13 3.45 3.88
CA ALA A 92 26.41 2.01 3.86
C ALA A 92 26.11 1.38 2.47
N VAL A 93 24.98 1.77 1.87
CA VAL A 93 24.61 1.31 0.51
C VAL A 93 25.56 1.86 -0.56
N GLN A 94 25.94 3.13 -0.48
CA GLN A 94 26.92 3.73 -1.40
C GLN A 94 28.30 3.07 -1.29
N ASN A 95 28.76 2.81 -0.07
CA ASN A 95 30.00 2.09 0.20
C ASN A 95 29.97 0.70 -0.43
N PHE A 96 28.85 -0.04 -0.34
CA PHE A 96 28.72 -1.34 -0.98
C PHE A 96 28.94 -1.26 -2.51
N THR A 97 28.31 -0.26 -3.16
CA THR A 97 28.42 -0.05 -4.61
C THR A 97 29.84 0.32 -5.04
N GLN A 98 30.54 1.15 -4.25
CA GLN A 98 31.93 1.55 -4.53
C GLN A 98 32.92 0.39 -4.34
N HIS A 99 32.78 -0.39 -3.26
CA HIS A 99 33.72 -1.48 -2.94
C HIS A 99 33.50 -2.73 -3.80
N ASN A 100 32.29 -2.95 -4.32
CA ASN A 100 31.96 -4.12 -5.13
C ASN A 100 31.66 -3.76 -6.59
N VAL A 101 32.70 -3.45 -7.36
CA VAL A 101 32.62 -3.16 -8.81
C VAL A 101 31.84 -4.23 -9.59
N HIS A 102 32.01 -5.50 -9.20
CA HIS A 102 31.35 -6.64 -9.85
C HIS A 102 29.96 -6.97 -9.30
N LYS A 103 29.44 -6.17 -8.35
CA LYS A 103 28.12 -6.39 -7.70
C LYS A 103 27.94 -7.84 -7.17
N ARG A 104 29.02 -8.48 -6.72
CA ARG A 104 28.96 -9.84 -6.16
C ARG A 104 28.27 -9.80 -4.79
N GLY A 105 27.42 -10.79 -4.50
CA GLY A 105 26.70 -10.86 -3.23
C GLY A 105 25.57 -9.83 -3.06
N HIS A 106 25.20 -9.08 -4.12
CA HIS A 106 24.14 -8.06 -4.05
C HIS A 106 22.83 -8.56 -3.46
N ILE A 107 22.43 -9.80 -3.76
CA ILE A 107 21.21 -10.41 -3.22
C ILE A 107 21.26 -10.47 -1.69
N ASP A 108 22.37 -10.95 -1.13
CA ASP A 108 22.54 -11.11 0.31
C ASP A 108 22.62 -9.75 1.01
N PHE A 109 23.31 -8.80 0.37
CA PHE A 109 23.36 -7.42 0.84
C PHE A 109 21.96 -6.79 0.86
N ILE A 110 21.17 -6.93 -0.20
CA ILE A 110 19.81 -6.39 -0.26
C ILE A 110 18.94 -7.02 0.84
N TYR A 111 18.95 -8.34 1.01
CA TYR A 111 18.19 -8.98 2.09
C TYR A 111 18.62 -8.52 3.48
N LEU A 112 19.92 -8.31 3.71
CA LEU A 112 20.41 -7.75 4.97
C LEU A 112 19.93 -6.31 5.15
N ALA A 113 20.06 -5.47 4.11
CA ALA A 113 19.64 -4.08 4.12
C ALA A 113 18.14 -3.96 4.43
N LEU A 114 17.30 -4.76 3.78
CA LEU A 114 15.86 -4.85 4.00
C LEU A 114 15.50 -5.14 5.48
N ARG A 115 16.27 -6.03 6.15
CA ARG A 115 16.10 -6.30 7.59
C ARG A 115 16.50 -5.11 8.46
N LYS A 116 17.56 -4.41 8.08
CA LYS A 116 18.11 -3.26 8.80
C LYS A 116 17.32 -1.97 8.57
N MET A 117 16.47 -1.86 7.55
CA MET A 117 15.69 -0.64 7.28
C MET A 117 14.85 -0.17 8.48
N ARG A 118 14.36 -1.11 9.31
CA ARG A 118 13.60 -0.83 10.53
C ARG A 118 14.41 -0.06 11.56
N GLU A 119 15.64 -0.54 11.80
CA GLU A 119 16.57 0.01 12.78
C GLU A 119 16.92 1.47 12.42
N TYR A 120 17.09 1.75 11.13
CA TYR A 120 17.45 3.08 10.63
C TYR A 120 16.25 4.00 10.34
N GLY A 121 15.01 3.56 10.60
CA GLY A 121 13.81 4.37 10.35
C GLY A 121 13.51 4.67 8.87
N VAL A 122 14.15 3.97 7.92
CA VAL A 122 14.04 4.26 6.47
C VAL A 122 12.98 3.42 5.76
N GLU A 123 12.15 2.68 6.49
CA GLU A 123 11.16 1.73 5.95
C GLU A 123 10.15 2.36 4.97
N ARG A 124 9.83 3.64 5.16
CA ARG A 124 8.83 4.37 4.37
C ARG A 124 9.44 5.22 3.25
N ASP A 125 10.77 5.24 3.14
CA ASP A 125 11.49 6.07 2.19
C ASP A 125 11.60 5.42 0.81
N LEU A 126 10.87 5.96 -0.17
CA LEU A 126 10.91 5.46 -1.54
C LEU A 126 12.29 5.59 -2.21
N ALA A 127 13.02 6.67 -1.93
CA ALA A 127 14.36 6.89 -2.47
C ALA A 127 15.34 5.79 -2.08
N VAL A 128 15.20 5.25 -0.86
CA VAL A 128 16.05 4.17 -0.35
C VAL A 128 15.76 2.86 -1.07
N TYR A 129 14.48 2.54 -1.34
CA TYR A 129 14.14 1.38 -2.15
C TYR A 129 14.65 1.50 -3.60
N ASN A 130 14.56 2.67 -4.22
CA ASN A 130 15.14 2.90 -5.55
C ASN A 130 16.66 2.69 -5.54
N LEU A 131 17.34 3.15 -4.49
CA LEU A 131 18.77 2.92 -4.30
C LEU A 131 19.11 1.43 -4.16
N LEU A 132 18.32 0.66 -3.41
CA LEU A 132 18.50 -0.79 -3.28
C LEU A 132 18.28 -1.53 -4.62
N LEU A 133 17.31 -1.09 -5.42
CA LEU A 133 17.08 -1.64 -6.75
C LEU A 133 18.23 -1.31 -7.71
N ASP A 134 18.87 -0.15 -7.58
CA ASP A 134 20.01 0.25 -8.42
C ASP A 134 21.26 -0.62 -8.22
N ILE A 135 21.35 -1.32 -7.08
CA ILE A 135 22.42 -2.28 -6.79
C ILE A 135 22.42 -3.42 -7.82
N PHE A 136 21.26 -3.84 -8.34
CA PHE A 136 21.22 -4.91 -9.34
C PHE A 136 21.98 -4.52 -10.62
N PRO A 137 22.66 -5.47 -11.27
CA PRO A 137 23.25 -5.22 -12.59
C PRO A 137 22.13 -4.97 -13.62
N LYS A 138 22.23 -3.84 -14.33
CA LYS A 138 21.26 -3.45 -15.36
C LYS A 138 21.45 -4.30 -16.62
N GLU A 139 20.36 -4.63 -17.30
CA GLU A 139 20.33 -5.34 -18.59
C GLU A 139 20.88 -6.79 -18.59
N VAL A 140 21.39 -7.28 -17.45
CA VAL A 140 21.93 -8.65 -17.32
C VAL A 140 20.81 -9.69 -17.19
N PHE A 141 19.74 -9.39 -16.46
CA PHE A 141 18.67 -10.35 -16.20
C PHE A 141 17.51 -10.26 -17.18
N ARG A 142 17.65 -9.49 -18.27
CA ARG A 142 16.62 -9.38 -19.30
C ARG A 142 16.62 -10.63 -20.18
N PRO A 143 15.49 -11.36 -20.27
CA PRO A 143 15.37 -12.48 -21.20
C PRO A 143 15.56 -12.01 -22.63
N ARG A 144 16.48 -12.63 -23.38
CA ARG A 144 16.75 -12.31 -24.79
C ARG A 144 16.06 -13.28 -25.75
N SER A 145 15.84 -14.51 -25.32
CA SER A 145 15.23 -15.58 -26.13
C SER A 145 13.82 -15.94 -25.64
N ILE A 146 12.99 -16.48 -26.55
CA ILE A 146 11.65 -17.00 -26.24
C ILE A 146 11.73 -18.12 -25.19
N ILE A 147 12.75 -18.98 -25.27
CA ILE A 147 12.94 -20.08 -24.31
C ILE A 147 13.21 -19.54 -22.90
N GLN A 148 14.05 -18.51 -22.79
CA GLN A 148 14.34 -17.82 -21.51
C GLN A 148 13.12 -17.07 -20.97
N LYS A 149 12.11 -16.82 -21.79
CA LYS A 149 10.85 -16.21 -21.36
C LYS A 149 9.83 -17.27 -20.92
N ILE A 150 9.89 -18.46 -21.51
CA ILE A 150 9.09 -19.61 -21.09
C ILE A 150 9.56 -20.11 -19.72
N PHE A 151 10.88 -20.24 -19.55
CA PHE A 151 11.48 -20.60 -18.26
C PHE A 151 11.75 -19.37 -17.40
N ILE A 152 11.73 -19.53 -16.07
CA ILE A 152 11.99 -18.43 -15.14
C ILE A 152 13.48 -18.06 -15.22
N HIS A 153 13.79 -16.93 -15.88
CA HIS A 153 15.17 -16.45 -16.04
C HIS A 153 15.67 -15.80 -14.75
N TYR A 154 16.72 -16.34 -14.11
CA TYR A 154 17.27 -15.82 -12.84
C TYR A 154 16.26 -15.79 -11.68
N PRO A 155 15.73 -16.95 -11.23
CA PRO A 155 14.65 -17.02 -10.24
C PRO A 155 15.02 -16.34 -8.91
N ARG A 156 16.23 -16.60 -8.38
CA ARG A 156 16.69 -16.03 -7.11
C ARG A 156 16.77 -14.50 -7.11
N GLN A 157 17.16 -13.91 -8.23
CA GLN A 157 17.27 -12.46 -8.39
C GLN A 157 15.88 -11.84 -8.49
N GLN A 158 14.97 -12.49 -9.22
CA GLN A 158 13.57 -12.06 -9.31
C GLN A 158 12.87 -12.16 -7.94
N GLU A 159 13.09 -13.23 -7.18
CA GLU A 159 12.61 -13.35 -5.79
C GLU A 159 13.11 -12.21 -4.90
N CYS A 160 14.39 -11.83 -5.01
CA CYS A 160 14.93 -10.69 -4.28
C CYS A 160 14.26 -9.37 -4.69
N GLY A 161 14.05 -9.15 -5.99
CA GLY A 161 13.31 -7.97 -6.49
C GLY A 161 11.85 -7.95 -6.02
N ILE A 162 11.19 -9.10 -5.95
CA ILE A 162 9.84 -9.23 -5.39
C ILE A 162 9.84 -8.92 -3.90
N ALA A 163 10.82 -9.40 -3.14
CA ALA A 163 10.92 -9.13 -1.70
C ALA A 163 11.09 -7.63 -1.40
N VAL A 164 11.85 -6.89 -2.23
CA VAL A 164 11.93 -5.42 -2.13
C VAL A 164 10.54 -4.79 -2.33
N LEU A 165 9.83 -5.18 -3.38
CA LEU A 165 8.48 -4.65 -3.67
C LEU A 165 7.44 -5.06 -2.63
N GLU A 166 7.55 -6.26 -2.08
CA GLU A 166 6.68 -6.76 -1.01
C GLU A 166 6.91 -5.98 0.28
N GLN A 167 8.16 -5.65 0.61
CA GLN A 167 8.44 -4.77 1.74
C GLN A 167 7.89 -3.36 1.51
N MET A 168 8.02 -2.80 0.31
CA MET A 168 7.36 -1.54 -0.04
C MET A 168 5.85 -1.63 0.15
N GLU A 169 5.23 -2.75 -0.25
CA GLU A 169 3.80 -2.98 -0.10
C GLU A 169 3.38 -2.96 1.37
N ASN A 170 4.09 -3.71 2.20
CA ASN A 170 3.82 -3.85 3.63
C ASN A 170 3.93 -2.52 4.39
N HIS A 171 4.81 -1.61 3.95
CA HIS A 171 4.97 -0.29 4.55
C HIS A 171 4.15 0.81 3.83
N GLY A 172 3.30 0.44 2.86
CA GLY A 172 2.41 1.37 2.16
C GLY A 172 3.13 2.36 1.22
N VAL A 173 4.30 2.00 0.71
CA VAL A 173 5.12 2.85 -0.16
C VAL A 173 4.75 2.61 -1.63
N MET A 174 4.17 3.63 -2.26
CA MET A 174 3.78 3.60 -3.67
C MET A 174 5.01 3.69 -4.59
N PRO A 175 5.16 2.81 -5.60
CA PRO A 175 6.26 2.91 -6.57
C PRO A 175 6.16 4.15 -7.46
N ASN A 176 7.31 4.72 -7.81
CA ASN A 176 7.41 5.82 -8.76
C ASN A 176 7.73 5.34 -10.18
N LYS A 177 7.70 6.28 -11.14
CA LYS A 177 8.17 6.06 -12.51
C LYS A 177 9.62 5.59 -12.58
N GLU A 178 10.47 6.06 -11.65
CA GLU A 178 11.86 5.60 -11.52
C GLU A 178 11.96 4.12 -11.13
N THR A 179 11.15 3.68 -10.17
CA THR A 179 11.08 2.27 -9.74
C THR A 179 10.67 1.38 -10.93
N GLU A 180 9.68 1.83 -11.70
CA GLU A 180 9.23 1.16 -12.92
C GLU A 180 10.36 1.08 -13.97
N PHE A 181 11.06 2.19 -14.20
CA PHE A 181 12.19 2.26 -15.13
C PHE A 181 13.33 1.31 -14.71
N LEU A 182 13.72 1.31 -13.43
CA LEU A 182 14.76 0.44 -12.90
C LEU A 182 14.40 -1.04 -13.11
N LEU A 183 13.17 -1.45 -12.78
CA LEU A 183 12.76 -2.84 -12.96
C LEU A 183 12.72 -3.27 -14.43
N ILE A 184 12.33 -2.37 -15.35
CA ILE A 184 12.39 -2.62 -16.79
C ILE A 184 13.84 -2.79 -17.27
N GLN A 185 14.78 -1.98 -16.76
CA GLN A 185 16.20 -2.11 -17.08
C GLN A 185 16.81 -3.38 -16.51
N ILE A 186 16.46 -3.75 -15.28
CA ILE A 186 17.07 -4.88 -14.57
C ILE A 186 16.50 -6.21 -15.08
N PHE A 187 15.18 -6.39 -15.01
CA PHE A 187 14.51 -7.67 -15.27
C PHE A 187 13.72 -7.71 -16.59
N GLY A 188 13.36 -6.54 -17.15
CA GLY A 188 12.56 -6.44 -18.35
C GLY A 188 11.04 -6.42 -18.08
N ARG A 189 10.27 -6.01 -19.10
CA ARG A 189 8.82 -5.71 -19.01
C ARG A 189 7.94 -6.89 -18.58
N LYS A 190 8.34 -8.13 -18.89
CA LYS A 190 7.54 -9.35 -18.67
C LYS A 190 8.07 -10.21 -17.52
N SER A 191 8.74 -9.60 -16.55
CA SER A 191 9.32 -10.27 -15.39
C SER A 191 8.36 -10.34 -14.20
N TYR A 192 8.59 -11.24 -13.25
CA TYR A 192 7.76 -11.35 -12.05
C TYR A 192 7.80 -10.09 -11.16
N PRO A 193 8.96 -9.42 -10.94
CA PRO A 193 8.99 -8.12 -10.26
C PRO A 193 8.12 -7.07 -10.95
N MET A 194 8.11 -7.02 -12.29
CA MET A 194 7.22 -6.11 -13.03
C MET A 194 5.74 -6.44 -12.82
N LEU A 195 5.37 -7.73 -12.81
CA LEU A 195 4.00 -8.14 -12.52
C LEU A 195 3.58 -7.76 -11.09
N LYS A 196 4.47 -7.90 -10.11
CA LYS A 196 4.22 -7.46 -8.73
C LYS A 196 4.03 -5.95 -8.66
N LEU A 197 4.86 -5.14 -9.34
CA LEU A 197 4.69 -3.69 -9.41
C LEU A 197 3.34 -3.30 -10.00
N VAL A 198 2.94 -3.90 -11.12
CA VAL A 198 1.66 -3.59 -11.78
C VAL A 198 0.48 -3.95 -10.87
N ARG A 199 0.52 -5.12 -10.21
CA ARG A 199 -0.51 -5.51 -9.24
C ARG A 199 -0.56 -4.55 -8.06
N MET A 200 0.59 -4.22 -7.48
CA MET A 200 0.68 -3.28 -6.36
C MET A 200 0.14 -1.90 -6.73
N LYS A 201 0.51 -1.36 -7.90
CA LYS A 201 0.00 -0.07 -8.42
C LYS A 201 -1.52 -0.10 -8.61
N LEU A 202 -2.04 -1.17 -9.21
CA LEU A 202 -3.48 -1.36 -9.39
C LEU A 202 -4.21 -1.41 -8.05
N TRP A 203 -3.77 -2.26 -7.13
CA TRP A 203 -4.45 -2.45 -5.85
C TRP A 203 -4.32 -1.25 -4.93
N PHE A 204 -3.15 -0.60 -4.85
CA PHE A 204 -2.99 0.63 -4.08
C PHE A 204 -3.88 1.77 -4.57
N THR A 205 -4.04 1.96 -5.89
CA THR A 205 -4.96 2.99 -6.39
C THR A 205 -6.41 2.69 -6.05
N ARG A 206 -6.82 1.42 -6.06
CA ARG A 206 -8.15 1.01 -5.62
C ARG A 206 -8.32 1.25 -4.13
N PHE A 207 -7.44 0.69 -3.30
CA PHE A 207 -7.53 0.78 -1.83
C PHE A 207 -7.48 2.23 -1.33
N LYS A 208 -6.66 3.09 -1.94
CA LYS A 208 -6.61 4.52 -1.60
C LYS A 208 -7.96 5.23 -1.76
N ASN A 209 -8.79 4.77 -2.70
CA ASN A 209 -10.03 5.41 -3.09
C ASN A 209 -11.28 4.62 -2.65
N ILE A 210 -11.14 3.54 -1.85
CA ILE A 210 -12.29 2.79 -1.34
C ILE A 210 -13.07 3.60 -0.32
N ASN A 211 -12.35 4.31 0.56
CA ASN A 211 -12.98 5.09 1.62
C ASN A 211 -13.46 6.44 1.05
N PRO A 212 -14.76 6.76 1.11
CA PRO A 212 -15.27 8.05 0.69
C PRO A 212 -14.73 9.22 1.52
N PHE A 213 -14.33 8.95 2.77
CA PHE A 213 -13.76 9.94 3.67
C PHE A 213 -12.29 9.58 3.94
N PRO A 214 -11.32 10.04 3.14
CA PRO A 214 -9.92 9.72 3.37
C PRO A 214 -9.38 10.49 4.58
N VAL A 215 -8.69 9.80 5.49
CA VAL A 215 -7.94 10.44 6.58
C VAL A 215 -6.62 11.00 6.03
N PRO A 216 -6.30 12.29 6.22
CA PRO A 216 -4.99 12.85 5.92
C PRO A 216 -3.88 12.13 6.71
N ARG A 217 -2.67 12.07 6.14
CA ARG A 217 -1.53 11.46 6.83
C ARG A 217 -1.10 12.28 8.05
N ASP A 218 -1.06 13.59 7.88
CA ASP A 218 -0.79 14.55 8.94
C ASP A 218 -2.14 15.08 9.42
N LEU A 219 -2.50 14.77 10.65
CA LEU A 219 -3.76 15.22 11.22
C LEU A 219 -3.67 16.71 11.59
N PRO A 220 -4.77 17.46 11.40
CA PRO A 220 -4.84 18.83 11.90
C PRO A 220 -4.67 18.82 13.42
N GLN A 221 -3.91 19.78 13.94
CA GLN A 221 -3.71 19.96 15.39
C GLN A 221 -4.88 20.69 16.04
N ASP A 222 -5.66 21.44 15.25
CA ASP A 222 -6.85 22.13 15.73
C ASP A 222 -7.93 21.11 16.18
N PRO A 223 -8.40 21.16 17.44
CA PRO A 223 -9.46 20.27 17.92
C PRO A 223 -10.75 20.37 17.11
N ILE A 224 -11.08 21.54 16.56
CA ILE A 224 -12.33 21.75 15.79
C ILE A 224 -12.27 20.99 14.48
N ASP A 225 -11.15 21.10 13.75
CA ASP A 225 -10.93 20.39 12.51
C ASP A 225 -10.84 18.88 12.70
N LEU A 226 -10.24 18.44 13.81
CA LEU A 226 -10.20 17.03 14.18
C LEU A 226 -11.61 16.49 14.45
N ALA A 227 -12.43 17.22 15.21
CA ALA A 227 -13.82 16.86 15.48
C ALA A 227 -14.66 16.84 14.20
N ARG A 228 -14.49 17.83 13.32
CA ARG A 228 -15.14 17.89 12.01
C ARG A 228 -14.79 16.68 11.15
N LEU A 229 -13.53 16.28 11.13
CA LEU A 229 -13.05 15.10 10.40
C LEU A 229 -13.64 13.82 10.99
N ALA A 230 -13.62 13.68 12.33
CA ALA A 230 -14.19 12.53 13.02
C ALA A 230 -15.69 12.36 12.74
N LEU A 231 -16.46 13.45 12.79
CA LEU A 231 -17.90 13.42 12.49
C LEU A 231 -18.16 13.04 11.03
N ARG A 232 -17.41 13.60 10.07
CA ARG A 232 -17.50 13.18 8.66
C ARG A 232 -17.20 11.69 8.47
N HIS A 233 -16.31 11.14 9.28
CA HIS A 233 -15.96 9.72 9.23
C HIS A 233 -17.04 8.79 9.82
N MET A 234 -17.78 9.25 10.83
CA MET A 234 -18.87 8.49 11.45
C MET A 234 -20.17 8.61 10.65
N GLU A 235 -20.30 9.64 9.83
CA GLU A 235 -21.52 9.95 9.11
C GLU A 235 -21.83 8.90 8.02
N PRO A 236 -23.04 8.32 8.01
CA PRO A 236 -23.43 7.34 6.99
C PRO A 236 -23.73 8.00 5.63
N ASN A 237 -24.05 9.30 5.61
CA ASN A 237 -24.46 10.04 4.41
C ASN A 237 -23.32 10.91 3.87
N LEU A 238 -22.98 10.73 2.60
CA LEU A 238 -21.95 11.52 1.90
C LEU A 238 -22.30 13.01 1.81
N SER A 239 -23.58 13.36 1.87
CA SER A 239 -24.09 14.72 1.75
C SER A 239 -24.34 15.42 3.09
N ALA A 240 -24.10 14.77 4.23
CA ALA A 240 -24.41 15.39 5.51
C ALA A 240 -23.47 16.58 5.76
N ARG A 241 -24.03 17.63 6.36
CA ARG A 241 -23.29 18.86 6.68
C ARG A 241 -22.87 18.80 8.15
N VAL A 242 -21.60 19.09 8.41
CA VAL A 242 -21.10 19.29 9.77
C VAL A 242 -21.25 20.76 10.10
N THR A 243 -21.99 21.04 11.17
CA THR A 243 -22.26 22.38 11.68
C THR A 243 -21.43 22.63 12.93
N ILE A 244 -20.92 23.86 13.07
CA ILE A 244 -20.14 24.28 14.24
C ILE A 244 -20.92 25.41 14.90
N TYR A 245 -21.22 25.22 16.18
CA TYR A 245 -21.88 26.20 17.02
C TYR A 245 -20.84 26.81 17.96
N GLN A 246 -20.65 28.11 17.87
CA GLN A 246 -19.78 28.87 18.75
C GLN A 246 -20.65 29.54 19.81
N MET A 247 -20.40 29.23 21.08
CA MET A 247 -21.12 29.83 22.20
C MET A 247 -20.35 31.06 22.70
N PRO A 248 -20.98 32.24 22.80
CA PRO A 248 -20.30 33.42 23.32
C PRO A 248 -19.88 33.21 24.77
N LEU A 249 -18.62 33.51 25.08
CA LEU A 249 -18.08 33.41 26.44
C LEU A 249 -18.84 34.35 27.39
N PRO A 250 -19.31 33.87 28.56
CA PRO A 250 -19.89 34.73 29.58
C PRO A 250 -18.88 35.79 30.03
N LYS A 251 -19.30 37.04 30.12
CA LYS A 251 -18.44 38.21 30.41
C LYS A 251 -17.78 38.20 31.80
N ASP A 252 -18.06 37.18 32.63
CA ASP A 252 -17.66 37.12 34.03
C ASP A 252 -16.41 36.24 34.29
N ALA A 253 -15.82 35.60 33.27
CA ALA A 253 -14.63 34.77 33.41
C ALA A 253 -13.33 35.62 33.28
N THR A 254 -12.96 36.32 34.34
CA THR A 254 -11.76 37.20 34.34
C THR A 254 -10.45 36.45 34.67
N ASP A 255 -10.48 35.19 35.11
CA ASP A 255 -9.28 34.51 35.60
C ASP A 255 -9.04 33.14 34.94
N ALA A 256 -8.50 33.11 33.71
CA ALA A 256 -7.69 31.99 33.21
C ALA A 256 -6.99 32.38 31.90
N ALA A 257 -5.70 32.04 31.80
CA ALA A 257 -4.89 32.21 30.60
C ALA A 257 -5.53 31.50 29.38
N ASP A 258 -5.61 32.25 28.27
CA ASP A 258 -6.18 31.90 26.96
C ASP A 258 -7.57 31.22 27.01
N PRO A 259 -8.67 31.99 27.06
CA PRO A 259 -10.01 31.42 27.01
C PRO A 259 -10.28 30.85 25.61
N THR A 260 -10.07 29.55 25.46
CA THR A 260 -10.58 28.81 24.29
C THR A 260 -12.10 28.85 24.37
N GLU A 261 -12.74 29.60 23.47
CA GLU A 261 -14.18 29.70 23.46
C GLU A 261 -14.82 28.31 23.26
N PRO A 262 -15.92 27.98 23.95
CA PRO A 262 -16.55 26.68 23.83
C PRO A 262 -17.22 26.52 22.46
N HIS A 263 -16.78 25.50 21.70
CA HIS A 263 -17.34 25.12 20.41
C HIS A 263 -18.06 23.77 20.52
N ILE A 264 -19.27 23.67 19.94
CA ILE A 264 -20.02 22.42 19.79
C ILE A 264 -20.05 22.06 18.31
N VAL A 265 -19.57 20.87 17.97
CA VAL A 265 -19.58 20.36 16.58
C VAL A 265 -20.63 19.25 16.47
N GLY A 266 -21.57 19.38 15.54
CA GLY A 266 -22.63 18.41 15.31
C GLY A 266 -22.82 18.09 13.83
N SER A 267 -23.18 16.85 13.51
CA SER A 267 -23.60 16.46 12.15
C SER A 267 -25.13 16.52 12.03
N GLY A 268 -25.62 17.14 10.96
CA GLY A 268 -27.04 17.27 10.66
C GLY A 268 -27.36 16.68 9.30
N GLY A 269 -28.29 15.72 9.26
CA GLY A 269 -29.00 15.37 8.04
C GLY A 269 -30.04 16.43 7.71
N ASP A 270 -30.37 16.60 6.42
CA ASP A 270 -31.39 17.52 5.90
C ASP A 270 -32.68 17.40 6.73
N SER A 271 -32.80 18.30 7.70
CA SER A 271 -33.86 18.30 8.68
C SER A 271 -34.98 19.14 8.10
N ARG A 272 -35.68 18.61 7.10
CA ARG A 272 -37.05 19.09 6.77
C ARG A 272 -38.05 18.67 7.85
N GLY A 273 -37.67 18.77 9.13
CA GLY A 273 -38.49 18.28 10.24
C GLY A 273 -37.83 18.26 11.62
N VAL A 274 -36.68 18.92 11.83
CA VAL A 274 -36.21 19.17 13.20
C VAL A 274 -36.40 20.66 13.47
N GLU A 275 -37.58 20.96 14.00
CA GLU A 275 -37.87 22.22 14.69
C GLU A 275 -36.79 22.41 15.78
N PRO A 276 -36.24 23.62 15.97
CA PRO A 276 -35.20 23.82 16.98
C PRO A 276 -35.78 23.62 18.37
N LEU A 277 -35.44 22.52 19.04
CA LEU A 277 -35.73 22.30 20.46
C LEU A 277 -34.74 23.07 21.37
N LEU A 278 -34.53 24.36 21.09
CA LEU A 278 -33.91 25.29 22.03
C LEU A 278 -34.73 26.59 22.05
N PRO A 279 -35.01 27.14 23.26
CA PRO A 279 -35.93 28.26 23.44
C PRO A 279 -35.44 29.51 22.72
N ASP A 280 -36.41 30.25 22.19
CA ASP A 280 -36.36 31.40 21.28
C ASP A 280 -35.70 32.68 21.85
N ALA A 281 -34.63 32.55 22.65
CA ALA A 281 -34.05 33.64 23.41
C ALA A 281 -32.51 33.64 23.40
N ALA A 282 -31.91 33.54 22.21
CA ALA A 282 -30.60 34.12 21.87
C ALA A 282 -30.27 33.63 20.46
N ARG A 283 -30.27 34.50 19.45
CA ARG A 283 -29.65 34.16 18.16
C ARG A 283 -28.13 34.15 18.37
N PRO A 284 -27.45 32.97 18.40
CA PRO A 284 -26.00 32.95 18.35
C PRO A 284 -25.60 33.31 16.91
N GLY A 285 -24.49 34.02 16.74
CA GLY A 285 -23.98 34.38 15.42
C GLY A 285 -23.70 33.12 14.60
N LEU A 286 -24.65 32.75 13.73
CA LEU A 286 -24.54 31.64 12.80
C LEU A 286 -23.50 32.00 11.73
N ARG A 287 -22.23 31.61 11.92
CA ARG A 287 -21.25 31.65 10.84
C ARG A 287 -21.36 30.36 10.02
N GLU A 288 -22.21 30.40 9.01
CA GLU A 288 -22.16 29.43 7.91
C GLU A 288 -20.97 29.76 7.01
N GLU A 289 -19.81 29.13 7.26
CA GLU A 289 -18.71 29.23 6.32
C GLU A 289 -18.94 28.31 5.12
N TRP A 290 -19.23 28.92 3.98
CA TRP A 290 -19.31 28.28 2.67
C TRP A 290 -17.90 28.17 2.09
N LEU A 291 -17.35 26.96 2.03
CA LEU A 291 -16.16 26.66 1.25
C LEU A 291 -16.51 25.58 0.23
N GLY A 292 -16.36 25.95 -1.06
CA GLY A 292 -16.58 25.08 -2.22
C GLY A 292 -15.46 24.08 -2.46
#